data_AF-A0A4Q4DFW7-F1
#
_entry.id   AF-A0A4Q4DFW7-F1
#
_cell.length_a   1.000
_cell.length_b   1.000
_cell.length_c   1.000
_cell.angle_alpha   90.00
_cell.angle_beta   90.00
_cell.angle_gamma   90.00
#
_symmetry.space_group_name_H-M   'P 1'
#
loop_
_entity.id
_entity.type
_entity.pdbx_description
1 polymer ?
#
loop_
_entity_poly.entity_id
_entity_poly.type
_entity_poly.pdbx_seq_one_letter_code
_entity_poly.pdbx_strand_id
1 'polypeptide(L)'
;MVFVTCGPGHKMLSDFTHLQGMQMDEPDSQRNKNLIKSWTQDLGDKMKDYKPGPWSTFNEFFVREIADGKRPIAAEDDNSVVVAPADCVINMIVDDLKEDTPIPVKSVTMNVKQLLAGSRYARSFLDGTAVSCILMPDSYHWYHAPVGGELVEARDDIAGSYYGMRDFPELLDKGDVGYGYDYEMFDHFRRGYVIIKTQYPESTESDPVEGYVGMVTVGLNSIASVNYLNKFRNLNGPVTVKKGERIGNFKYGGSLNILLFEENRFPALQMLQGQRIGTLEQVERTNGLFTGSYHTQSRRRRPLAP
;
A
#
# COMPACT_ATOMS: atom_id res chain seq x y z
N MET A 1 -8.87 -4.30 -21.58
CA MET A 1 -9.59 -5.55 -21.30
C MET A 1 -10.94 -5.15 -20.67
N VAL A 2 -11.94 -4.80 -21.47
CA VAL A 2 -13.17 -4.14 -20.99
C VAL A 2 -14.08 -5.08 -20.17
N PHE A 3 -14.04 -6.38 -20.47
CA PHE A 3 -14.91 -7.38 -19.82
C PHE A 3 -14.71 -7.48 -18.30
N VAL A 4 -13.48 -7.36 -17.80
CA VAL A 4 -13.18 -7.54 -16.37
C VAL A 4 -13.54 -6.33 -15.51
N THR A 5 -13.73 -5.16 -16.13
CA THR A 5 -13.96 -3.89 -15.43
C THR A 5 -15.43 -3.45 -15.42
N CYS A 6 -16.33 -4.13 -16.13
CA CYS A 6 -17.76 -3.80 -16.13
C CYS A 6 -18.69 -5.01 -16.34
N GLY A 7 -19.98 -4.81 -16.05
CA GLY A 7 -21.05 -5.77 -16.37
C GLY A 7 -20.83 -7.18 -15.78
N PRO A 8 -21.19 -8.24 -16.53
CA PRO A 8 -21.07 -9.62 -16.04
C PRO A 8 -19.65 -10.05 -15.66
N GLY A 9 -18.61 -9.60 -16.38
CA GLY A 9 -17.24 -10.00 -16.08
C GLY A 9 -16.70 -9.38 -14.79
N HIS A 10 -17.06 -8.12 -14.49
CA HIS A 10 -16.80 -7.52 -13.20
C HIS A 10 -17.47 -8.30 -12.05
N LYS A 11 -18.75 -8.63 -12.21
CA LYS A 11 -19.49 -9.42 -11.21
C LYS A 11 -18.84 -10.78 -10.96
N MET A 12 -18.50 -11.50 -12.04
CA MET A 12 -17.82 -12.79 -11.94
C MET A 12 -16.52 -12.69 -11.14
N LEU A 13 -15.70 -11.66 -11.38
CA LEU A 13 -14.45 -11.46 -10.63
C LEU A 13 -14.70 -11.08 -9.17
N SER A 14 -15.67 -10.20 -8.91
CA SER A 14 -16.08 -9.86 -7.54
C SER A 14 -16.49 -11.13 -6.78
N ASP A 15 -17.37 -11.94 -7.36
CA ASP A 15 -17.84 -13.20 -6.75
C ASP A 15 -16.67 -14.18 -6.54
N PHE A 16 -15.77 -14.31 -7.52
CA PHE A 16 -14.58 -15.15 -7.39
C PHE A 16 -13.68 -14.72 -6.23
N THR A 17 -13.36 -13.42 -6.11
CA THR A 17 -12.52 -12.91 -5.01
C THR A 17 -13.17 -13.08 -3.65
N HIS A 18 -14.50 -12.92 -3.57
CA HIS A 18 -15.26 -13.16 -2.36
C HIS A 18 -15.19 -14.64 -1.93
N LEU A 19 -15.40 -15.58 -2.85
CA LEU A 19 -15.30 -17.00 -2.59
C LEU A 19 -13.89 -17.42 -2.17
N GLN A 20 -12.84 -16.85 -2.77
CA GLN A 20 -11.47 -17.07 -2.30
C GLN A 20 -11.27 -16.57 -0.87
N GLY A 21 -11.86 -15.42 -0.53
CA GLY A 21 -11.87 -14.91 0.85
C GLY A 21 -12.49 -15.89 1.83
N MET A 22 -13.69 -16.39 1.51
CA MET A 22 -14.38 -17.40 2.31
C MET A 22 -13.55 -18.68 2.47
N GLN A 23 -12.85 -19.12 1.43
CA GLN A 23 -11.96 -20.29 1.50
C GLN A 23 -10.79 -20.08 2.46
N MET A 24 -10.22 -18.87 2.49
CA MET A 24 -9.12 -18.53 3.41
C MET A 24 -9.60 -18.26 4.85
N ASP A 25 -10.89 -17.95 5.02
CA ASP A 25 -11.59 -17.83 6.31
C ASP A 25 -12.19 -19.18 6.78
N GLU A 26 -12.05 -20.26 6.03
CA GLU A 26 -12.56 -21.58 6.42
C GLU A 26 -11.80 -22.09 7.67
N PRO A 27 -12.48 -22.25 8.82
CA PRO A 27 -11.82 -22.62 10.06
C PRO A 27 -11.37 -24.07 10.03
N ASP A 28 -10.17 -24.31 10.54
CA ASP A 28 -9.63 -25.64 10.81
C ASP A 28 -9.49 -26.58 9.59
N SER A 29 -9.61 -26.05 8.38
CA SER A 29 -9.48 -26.82 7.14
C SER A 29 -8.06 -27.35 6.96
N GLN A 30 -7.94 -28.58 6.45
CA GLN A 30 -6.62 -29.20 6.22
C GLN A 30 -5.76 -28.37 5.27
N ARG A 31 -6.39 -27.71 4.28
CA ARG A 31 -5.74 -26.79 3.36
C ARG A 31 -5.12 -25.61 4.09
N ASN A 32 -5.88 -24.91 4.93
CA ASN A 32 -5.41 -23.74 5.64
C ASN A 32 -4.31 -24.12 6.65
N LYS A 33 -4.44 -25.26 7.34
CA LYS A 33 -3.40 -25.82 8.20
C LYS A 33 -2.09 -26.08 7.45
N ASN A 34 -2.16 -26.67 6.26
CA ASN A 34 -0.98 -26.92 5.42
C ASN A 34 -0.35 -25.61 4.92
N LEU A 35 -1.15 -24.63 4.52
CA LEU A 35 -0.67 -23.32 4.08
C LEU A 35 0.05 -22.57 5.21
N ILE A 36 -0.57 -22.50 6.41
CA ILE A 36 0.04 -21.89 7.60
C ILE A 36 1.38 -22.55 7.90
N LYS A 37 1.46 -23.89 7.85
CA LYS A 37 2.70 -24.63 8.09
C LYS A 37 3.78 -24.27 7.07
N SER A 38 3.46 -24.29 5.78
CA SER A 38 4.41 -23.94 4.71
C SER A 38 4.92 -22.51 4.88
N TRP A 39 4.01 -21.55 5.03
CA TRP A 39 4.36 -20.14 5.17
C TRP A 39 5.16 -19.85 6.44
N THR A 40 4.86 -20.54 7.54
CA THR A 40 5.66 -20.42 8.78
C THR A 40 7.09 -20.91 8.55
N GLN A 41 7.28 -21.98 7.76
CA GLN A 41 8.61 -22.47 7.39
C GLN A 41 9.34 -21.48 6.48
N ASP A 42 8.65 -20.94 5.47
CA ASP A 42 9.21 -19.97 4.53
C ASP A 42 9.59 -18.65 5.21
N LEU A 43 8.80 -18.19 6.18
CA LEU A 43 9.10 -17.01 7.00
C LEU A 43 10.29 -17.23 7.93
N GLY A 44 10.52 -18.47 8.38
CA GLY A 44 11.64 -18.85 9.22
C GLY A 44 11.83 -17.91 10.42
N ASP A 45 13.02 -17.31 10.52
CA ASP A 45 13.38 -16.40 11.62
C ASP A 45 12.52 -15.14 11.70
N LYS A 46 11.89 -14.70 10.59
CA LYS A 46 10.96 -13.56 10.62
C LYS A 46 9.77 -13.81 11.56
N MET A 47 9.43 -15.07 11.82
CA MET A 47 8.36 -15.41 12.77
C MET A 47 8.62 -14.91 14.20
N LYS A 48 9.87 -14.63 14.56
CA LYS A 48 10.24 -14.06 15.87
C LYS A 48 9.77 -12.61 16.08
N ASP A 49 9.33 -11.94 15.03
CA ASP A 49 8.78 -10.59 15.10
C ASP A 49 7.26 -10.56 15.32
N TYR A 50 6.60 -11.71 15.25
CA TYR A 50 5.15 -11.83 15.36
C TYR A 50 4.73 -12.60 16.61
N LYS A 51 3.51 -12.37 17.08
CA LYS A 51 2.92 -13.20 18.13
C LYS A 51 2.68 -14.61 17.57
N PRO A 52 3.02 -15.67 18.32
CA PRO A 52 2.77 -17.03 17.87
C PRO A 52 1.26 -17.33 17.83
N GLY A 53 0.89 -18.33 17.03
CA GLY A 53 -0.48 -18.84 16.97
C GLY A 53 -0.95 -19.52 18.28
N PRO A 54 -2.07 -20.25 18.25
CA PRO A 54 -2.67 -20.86 17.06
C PRO A 54 -3.48 -19.89 16.19
N TRP A 55 -3.57 -20.20 14.89
CA TRP A 55 -4.47 -19.55 13.94
C TRP A 55 -5.45 -20.60 13.41
N SER A 56 -6.74 -20.32 13.48
CA SER A 56 -7.80 -21.21 13.01
C SER A 56 -8.01 -21.09 11.50
N THR A 57 -7.70 -19.94 10.91
CA THR A 57 -7.85 -19.67 9.47
C THR A 57 -6.55 -19.15 8.86
N PHE A 58 -6.40 -19.26 7.53
CA PHE A 58 -5.22 -18.69 6.87
C PHE A 58 -5.23 -17.17 6.91
N ASN A 59 -6.40 -16.53 6.84
CA ASN A 59 -6.51 -15.08 6.97
C ASN A 59 -6.08 -14.59 8.36
N GLU A 60 -6.41 -15.30 9.45
CA GLU A 60 -5.90 -14.97 10.79
C GLU A 60 -4.37 -15.00 10.86
N PHE A 61 -3.74 -16.00 10.22
CA PHE A 61 -2.28 -16.06 10.09
C PHE A 61 -1.72 -14.93 9.22
N PHE A 62 -2.41 -14.57 8.13
CA PHE A 62 -1.99 -13.51 7.24
C PHE A 62 -2.02 -12.14 7.94
N VAL A 63 -3.06 -11.87 8.72
CA VAL A 63 -3.19 -10.68 9.57
C VAL A 63 -2.66 -10.89 11.00
N ARG A 64 -1.68 -11.77 11.17
CA ARG A 64 -1.01 -12.02 12.47
C ARG A 64 -0.52 -10.73 13.12
N GLU A 65 -0.50 -10.71 14.45
CA GLU A 65 -0.03 -9.55 15.21
C GLU A 65 1.49 -9.50 15.30
N ILE A 66 2.04 -8.29 15.36
CA ILE A 66 3.44 -8.04 15.74
C ILE A 66 3.62 -8.31 17.23
N ALA A 67 4.75 -8.92 17.61
CA ALA A 67 5.14 -9.10 19.00
C ALA A 67 5.54 -7.76 19.65
N ASP A 68 5.29 -7.64 20.95
CA ASP A 68 5.46 -6.38 21.67
C ASP A 68 6.91 -5.85 21.54
N GLY A 69 7.04 -4.54 21.33
CA GLY A 69 8.35 -3.86 21.21
C GLY A 69 9.07 -4.04 19.86
N LYS A 70 8.53 -4.82 18.91
CA LYS A 70 9.20 -5.07 17.62
C LYS A 70 9.08 -3.95 16.58
N ARG A 71 8.12 -3.04 16.74
CA ARG A 71 7.92 -1.84 15.90
C ARG A 71 7.63 -0.61 16.77
N PRO A 72 8.63 -0.05 17.47
CA PRO A 72 8.44 1.20 18.21
C PRO A 72 8.09 2.34 17.24
N ILE A 73 7.13 3.19 17.62
CA ILE A 73 6.71 4.35 16.82
C ILE A 73 7.74 5.47 16.99
N ALA A 74 8.27 5.98 15.88
CA ALA A 74 9.26 7.05 15.91
C ALA A 74 8.62 8.38 16.35
N ALA A 75 9.23 9.03 17.34
CA ALA A 75 8.81 10.33 17.88
C ALA A 75 7.29 10.40 18.12
N GLU A 76 6.73 9.45 18.87
CA GLU A 76 5.27 9.19 18.96
C GLU A 76 4.42 10.46 19.19
N ASP A 77 4.91 11.39 20.00
CA ASP A 77 4.23 12.65 20.36
C ASP A 77 4.52 13.83 19.40
N ASP A 78 5.38 13.66 18.40
CA ASP A 78 5.76 14.70 17.42
C ASP A 78 5.14 14.42 16.05
N ASN A 79 4.06 15.13 15.72
CA ASN A 79 3.35 14.94 14.45
C ASN A 79 4.08 15.53 13.22
N SER A 80 5.19 16.26 13.41
CA SER A 80 6.05 16.64 12.28
C SER A 80 6.80 15.45 11.68
N VAL A 81 6.97 14.38 12.46
CA VAL A 81 7.59 13.13 12.02
C VAL A 81 6.53 12.18 11.50
N VAL A 82 6.54 11.96 10.19
CA VAL A 82 5.70 10.96 9.52
C VAL A 82 6.32 9.57 9.69
N VAL A 83 5.52 8.57 10.08
CA VAL A 83 5.95 7.17 10.18
C VAL A 83 5.39 6.32 9.04
N ALA A 84 6.07 5.21 8.72
CA ALA A 84 5.58 4.25 7.74
C ALA A 84 4.21 3.69 8.17
N PRO A 85 3.23 3.59 7.26
CA PRO A 85 1.88 3.16 7.61
C PRO A 85 1.78 1.63 7.78
N ALA A 86 2.77 0.85 7.34
CA ALA A 86 2.82 -0.60 7.46
C ALA A 86 4.28 -1.09 7.32
N ASP A 87 4.53 -2.40 7.53
CA ASP A 87 5.76 -3.02 7.04
C ASP A 87 5.70 -3.07 5.51
N CYS A 88 6.36 -2.15 4.85
CA CYS A 88 6.27 -1.97 3.41
C CYS A 88 7.63 -1.74 2.75
N VAL A 89 7.68 -2.01 1.46
CA VAL A 89 8.71 -1.49 0.58
C VAL A 89 8.22 -0.13 0.07
N ILE A 90 9.01 0.92 0.32
CA ILE A 90 8.81 2.22 -0.30
C ILE A 90 9.56 2.20 -1.62
N ASN A 91 8.86 2.50 -2.70
CA ASN A 91 9.48 2.50 -4.01
C ASN A 91 10.18 3.83 -4.25
N MET A 92 11.49 3.76 -4.42
CA MET A 92 12.29 4.84 -4.99
C MET A 92 12.43 4.57 -6.49
N ILE A 93 12.43 5.63 -7.31
CA ILE A 93 12.68 5.51 -8.74
C ILE A 93 14.14 5.02 -8.93
N VAL A 94 14.32 3.82 -9.45
CA VAL A 94 15.63 3.29 -9.86
C VAL A 94 15.79 3.55 -11.37
N ASP A 95 16.92 4.12 -11.77
CA ASP A 95 17.34 4.21 -13.18
C ASP A 95 18.67 3.47 -13.36
N ASP A 96 18.92 2.95 -14.57
CA ASP A 96 20.23 2.41 -14.99
C ASP A 96 21.23 3.57 -15.10
N LEU A 97 21.90 3.87 -13.99
CA LEU A 97 22.90 4.91 -13.89
C LEU A 97 24.15 4.49 -14.69
N LYS A 98 24.25 4.99 -15.92
CA LYS A 98 25.48 5.00 -16.72
C LYS A 98 26.08 6.41 -16.64
N GLU A 99 27.37 6.52 -16.93
CA GLU A 99 28.18 7.74 -16.81
C GLU A 99 27.50 8.99 -17.44
N ASP A 100 26.68 8.77 -18.48
CA ASP A 100 25.98 9.80 -19.23
C ASP A 100 24.44 9.69 -19.19
N THR A 101 23.82 9.01 -18.22
CA THR A 101 22.34 8.92 -18.18
C THR A 101 21.74 10.19 -17.56
N PRO A 102 21.15 11.13 -18.34
CA PRO A 102 20.33 12.19 -17.75
C PRO A 102 19.12 11.54 -17.07
N ILE A 103 18.96 11.78 -15.76
CA ILE A 103 17.84 11.26 -14.97
C ILE A 103 16.56 11.91 -15.49
N PRO A 104 15.67 11.18 -16.19
CA PRO A 104 14.38 11.70 -16.54
C PRO A 104 13.52 11.61 -15.28
N VAL A 105 13.29 12.75 -14.62
CA VAL A 105 12.40 12.85 -13.46
C VAL A 105 11.00 12.38 -13.90
N LYS A 106 10.65 11.12 -13.63
CA LYS A 106 9.40 10.50 -14.08
C LYS A 106 8.23 11.09 -13.30
N SER A 107 7.49 11.99 -13.93
CA SER A 107 6.16 12.37 -13.48
C SER A 107 5.22 11.18 -13.71
N VAL A 108 4.97 10.41 -12.66
CA VAL A 108 3.83 9.50 -12.61
C VAL A 108 2.60 10.38 -12.39
N THR A 109 1.67 10.39 -13.34
CA THR A 109 0.40 11.12 -13.17
C THR A 109 -0.58 10.24 -12.39
N MET A 110 -1.22 10.82 -11.37
CA MET A 110 -2.29 10.17 -10.61
C MET A 110 -3.50 11.09 -10.54
N ASN A 111 -4.71 10.54 -10.68
CA ASN A 111 -5.93 11.32 -10.54
C ASN A 111 -6.39 11.33 -9.07
N VAL A 112 -5.90 12.29 -8.27
CA VAL A 112 -6.25 12.45 -6.85
C VAL A 112 -7.76 12.49 -6.61
N LYS A 113 -8.50 13.18 -7.49
CA LYS A 113 -9.96 13.26 -7.40
C LYS A 113 -10.60 11.88 -7.56
N GLN A 114 -10.10 11.07 -8.48
CA GLN A 114 -10.56 9.70 -8.65
C GLN A 114 -10.16 8.82 -7.47
N LEU A 115 -8.89 8.85 -7.04
CA LEU A 115 -8.38 8.10 -5.89
C LEU A 115 -9.22 8.33 -4.63
N LEU A 116 -9.59 9.58 -4.37
CA LEU A 116 -10.41 9.98 -3.21
C LEU A 116 -11.92 10.00 -3.51
N ALA A 117 -12.36 9.36 -4.60
CA ALA A 117 -13.76 9.21 -5.00
C ALA A 117 -14.57 10.53 -4.95
N GLY A 118 -13.97 11.62 -5.40
CA GLY A 118 -14.59 12.95 -5.45
C GLY A 118 -14.63 13.70 -4.13
N SER A 119 -13.85 13.27 -3.12
CA SER A 119 -13.71 13.97 -1.83
C SER A 119 -13.48 15.47 -2.01
N ARG A 120 -14.07 16.28 -1.13
CA ARG A 120 -13.84 17.74 -1.10
C ARG A 120 -12.39 18.10 -0.79
N TYR A 121 -11.67 17.22 -0.09
CA TYR A 121 -10.26 17.41 0.27
C TYR A 121 -9.30 17.05 -0.86
N ALA A 122 -9.78 16.49 -1.98
CA ALA A 122 -8.91 16.15 -3.10
C ALA A 122 -8.10 17.35 -3.63
N ARG A 123 -8.63 18.57 -3.49
CA ARG A 123 -7.93 19.80 -3.88
C ARG A 123 -6.73 20.13 -2.99
N SER A 124 -6.73 19.69 -1.73
CA SER A 124 -5.63 19.91 -0.79
C SER A 124 -4.33 19.22 -1.22
N PHE A 125 -4.44 18.11 -1.94
CA PHE A 125 -3.28 17.31 -2.37
C PHE A 125 -2.84 17.58 -3.82
N LEU A 126 -3.41 18.59 -4.48
CA LEU A 126 -2.96 18.99 -5.82
C LEU A 126 -1.53 19.53 -5.73
N ASP A 127 -0.72 19.20 -6.73
CA ASP A 127 0.71 19.54 -6.80
C ASP A 127 1.54 19.02 -5.60
N GLY A 128 0.92 18.15 -4.80
CA GLY A 128 1.50 17.52 -3.62
C GLY A 128 2.40 16.33 -3.93
N THR A 129 2.76 15.60 -2.88
CA THR A 129 3.61 14.41 -2.98
C THR A 129 2.81 13.15 -2.66
N ALA A 130 2.99 12.12 -3.47
CA ALA A 130 2.45 10.79 -3.21
C ALA A 130 3.59 9.80 -2.90
N VAL A 131 3.39 8.92 -1.91
CA VAL A 131 4.34 7.86 -1.55
C VAL A 131 3.65 6.51 -1.61
N SER A 132 4.16 5.62 -2.46
CA SER A 132 3.66 4.25 -2.59
C SER A 132 4.37 3.33 -1.60
N CYS A 133 3.59 2.68 -0.74
CA CYS A 133 4.03 1.74 0.28
C CYS A 133 3.46 0.35 -0.05
N ILE A 134 4.26 -0.51 -0.70
CA ILE A 134 3.82 -1.85 -1.10
C ILE A 134 4.04 -2.84 0.04
N LEU A 135 3.00 -3.60 0.40
CA LEU A 135 3.09 -4.65 1.40
C LEU A 135 3.41 -5.97 0.70
N MET A 136 4.55 -6.56 1.04
CA MET A 136 4.95 -7.86 0.51
C MET A 136 4.09 -8.97 1.13
N PRO A 137 3.74 -10.04 0.42
CA PRO A 137 2.87 -11.09 0.97
C PRO A 137 3.37 -11.69 2.28
N ASP A 138 4.68 -11.75 2.49
CA ASP A 138 5.34 -12.30 3.70
C ASP A 138 5.48 -11.28 4.86
N SER A 139 4.97 -10.06 4.68
CA SER A 139 5.07 -8.96 5.67
C SER A 139 3.86 -8.89 6.62
N TYR A 140 3.86 -7.87 7.49
CA TYR A 140 2.75 -7.53 8.37
C TYR A 140 1.65 -6.77 7.60
N HIS A 141 0.41 -7.25 7.65
CA HIS A 141 -0.70 -6.74 6.81
C HIS A 141 -1.73 -5.87 7.55
N TRP A 142 -1.40 -5.33 8.71
CA TRP A 142 -2.15 -4.21 9.25
C TRP A 142 -1.52 -2.89 8.81
N TYR A 143 -2.37 -1.88 8.66
CA TYR A 143 -1.95 -0.52 8.38
C TYR A 143 -2.42 0.44 9.47
N HIS A 144 -1.61 1.46 9.66
CA HIS A 144 -1.61 2.35 10.79
C HIS A 144 -1.60 3.80 10.33
N ALA A 145 -2.02 4.71 11.20
CA ALA A 145 -1.98 6.13 10.94
C ALA A 145 -0.52 6.63 10.82
N PRO A 146 -0.13 7.27 9.71
CA PRO A 146 1.23 7.76 9.52
C PRO A 146 1.54 9.01 10.35
N VAL A 147 0.51 9.73 10.80
CA VAL A 147 0.56 10.93 11.65
C VAL A 147 -0.59 10.89 12.66
N GLY A 148 -0.44 11.61 13.77
CA GLY A 148 -1.53 11.87 14.71
C GLY A 148 -2.35 13.10 14.30
N GLY A 149 -3.57 13.19 14.83
CA GLY A 149 -4.48 14.31 14.59
C GLY A 149 -5.94 13.92 14.67
N GLU A 150 -6.75 14.49 13.78
CA GLU A 150 -8.17 14.20 13.66
C GLU A 150 -8.46 13.56 12.31
N LEU A 151 -8.98 12.34 12.31
CA LEU A 151 -9.45 11.70 11.09
C LEU A 151 -10.83 12.30 10.74
N VAL A 152 -10.87 13.09 9.66
CA VAL A 152 -12.03 13.93 9.30
C VAL A 152 -12.90 13.33 8.20
N GLU A 153 -12.39 12.36 7.45
CA GLU A 153 -13.13 11.66 6.41
C GLU A 153 -12.54 10.26 6.19
N ALA A 154 -13.40 9.25 6.04
CA ALA A 154 -13.00 7.90 5.69
C ALA A 154 -14.04 7.24 4.78
N ARG A 155 -13.55 6.45 3.84
CA ARG A 155 -14.37 5.50 3.06
C ARG A 155 -13.60 4.20 2.93
N ASP A 156 -14.12 3.12 3.50
CA ASP A 156 -13.51 1.79 3.49
C ASP A 156 -13.91 0.95 2.27
N ASP A 157 -14.95 1.38 1.56
CA ASP A 157 -15.52 0.62 0.44
C ASP A 157 -15.76 1.49 -0.80
N ILE A 158 -14.72 1.62 -1.63
CA ILE A 158 -14.81 2.19 -2.97
C ILE A 158 -14.66 1.05 -3.97
N ALA A 159 -15.74 0.80 -4.71
CA ALA A 159 -15.78 -0.22 -5.73
C ALA A 159 -14.73 0.01 -6.82
N GLY A 160 -14.19 -1.07 -7.33
CA GLY A 160 -13.23 -1.08 -8.42
C GLY A 160 -12.94 -2.50 -8.87
N SER A 161 -11.99 -2.64 -9.77
CA SER A 161 -11.46 -3.90 -10.26
C SER A 161 -10.84 -4.71 -9.11
N TYR A 162 -11.14 -6.00 -9.08
CA TYR A 162 -10.60 -6.96 -8.11
C TYR A 162 -9.41 -7.75 -8.70
N TYR A 163 -9.34 -7.78 -10.02
CA TYR A 163 -8.33 -8.45 -10.85
C TYR A 163 -8.03 -7.53 -12.03
N GLY A 164 -6.77 -7.44 -12.45
CA GLY A 164 -6.41 -6.50 -13.52
C GLY A 164 -4.92 -6.25 -13.69
N MET A 165 -4.11 -6.60 -12.69
CA MET A 165 -2.66 -6.70 -12.86
C MET A 165 -2.37 -8.08 -13.44
N ARG A 166 -2.16 -8.16 -14.77
CA ARG A 166 -1.82 -9.42 -15.44
C ARG A 166 -0.58 -10.07 -14.84
N ASP A 167 0.31 -9.27 -14.26
CA ASP A 167 1.62 -9.69 -13.78
C ASP A 167 1.95 -9.04 -12.42
N PHE A 168 1.16 -9.32 -11.36
CA PHE A 168 1.54 -8.94 -9.98
C PHE A 168 2.91 -9.51 -9.56
N PRO A 169 3.29 -10.74 -9.98
CA PRO A 169 4.67 -11.18 -9.91
C PRO A 169 5.59 -10.14 -10.54
N GLU A 170 5.42 -9.69 -11.79
CA GLU A 170 6.30 -8.68 -12.43
C GLU A 170 6.41 -7.32 -11.73
N LEU A 171 5.39 -6.86 -11.01
CA LEU A 171 5.50 -5.68 -10.15
C LEU A 171 6.59 -5.89 -9.09
N LEU A 172 6.60 -7.08 -8.49
CA LEU A 172 7.60 -7.53 -7.54
C LEU A 172 8.84 -8.14 -8.23
N ASP A 173 8.72 -8.55 -9.51
CA ASP A 173 9.64 -9.42 -10.24
C ASP A 173 10.68 -8.64 -11.05
N LYS A 174 10.83 -7.33 -10.84
CA LYS A 174 11.75 -6.51 -11.67
C LYS A 174 12.73 -5.64 -10.91
N GLY A 175 12.69 -5.63 -9.58
CA GLY A 175 13.54 -4.79 -8.73
C GLY A 175 13.21 -3.31 -8.92
N ASP A 176 12.16 -3.07 -9.70
CA ASP A 176 11.78 -1.85 -10.35
C ASP A 176 10.26 -1.72 -10.20
N VAL A 177 9.88 -1.73 -8.93
CA VAL A 177 8.53 -1.54 -8.42
C VAL A 177 8.11 -0.09 -8.73
N GLY A 178 7.89 0.27 -9.99
CA GLY A 178 7.46 1.63 -10.35
C GLY A 178 7.74 2.06 -11.80
N TYR A 179 8.65 1.39 -12.52
CA TYR A 179 8.94 1.77 -13.90
C TYR A 179 7.92 1.21 -14.88
N GLY A 180 7.37 2.09 -15.73
CA GLY A 180 6.52 1.72 -16.85
C GLY A 180 5.10 1.30 -16.49
N TYR A 181 4.72 1.34 -15.21
CA TYR A 181 3.34 1.14 -14.79
C TYR A 181 2.62 2.47 -14.66
N ASP A 182 1.47 2.53 -15.30
CA ASP A 182 0.54 3.64 -15.19
C ASP A 182 -0.15 3.54 -13.83
N TYR A 183 0.26 4.38 -12.87
CA TYR A 183 -0.36 4.40 -11.54
C TYR A 183 -1.85 4.81 -11.60
N GLU A 184 -2.32 5.38 -12.73
CA GLU A 184 -3.76 5.56 -13.00
C GLU A 184 -4.53 4.24 -12.91
N MET A 185 -3.86 3.09 -13.02
CA MET A 185 -4.50 1.79 -12.80
C MET A 185 -5.04 1.63 -11.38
N PHE A 186 -4.37 2.19 -10.36
CA PHE A 186 -4.77 2.04 -8.95
C PHE A 186 -6.08 2.75 -8.63
N ASP A 187 -6.38 3.81 -9.36
CA ASP A 187 -7.62 4.59 -9.36
C ASP A 187 -8.84 3.74 -9.74
N HIS A 188 -8.60 2.61 -10.40
CA HIS A 188 -9.60 1.68 -10.88
C HIS A 188 -9.70 0.41 -10.02
N PHE A 189 -8.83 0.20 -9.03
CA PHE A 189 -8.93 -0.94 -8.11
C PHE A 189 -9.88 -0.66 -6.95
N ARG A 190 -10.37 -1.75 -6.34
CA ARG A 190 -11.02 -1.68 -5.05
C ARG A 190 -10.09 -1.04 -4.02
N ARG A 191 -10.59 -0.01 -3.34
CA ARG A 191 -9.79 0.76 -2.39
C ARG A 191 -10.65 1.37 -1.29
N GLY A 192 -9.97 1.96 -0.33
CA GLY A 192 -10.53 2.91 0.62
C GLY A 192 -9.60 4.11 0.76
N TYR A 193 -10.01 5.11 1.51
CA TYR A 193 -9.11 6.16 1.98
C TYR A 193 -9.51 6.67 3.35
N VAL A 194 -8.53 7.31 4.01
CA VAL A 194 -8.72 8.18 5.17
C VAL A 194 -8.04 9.53 4.91
N ILE A 195 -8.59 10.58 5.50
CA ILE A 195 -8.00 11.92 5.52
C ILE A 195 -7.83 12.34 6.98
N ILE A 196 -6.59 12.65 7.34
CA ILE A 196 -6.19 13.05 8.68
C ILE A 196 -5.84 14.53 8.63
N LYS A 197 -6.60 15.33 9.36
CA LYS A 197 -6.27 16.71 9.69
C LYS A 197 -5.18 16.69 10.77
N THR A 198 -4.05 17.32 10.48
CA THR A 198 -2.89 17.37 11.35
C THR A 198 -2.28 18.77 11.36
N GLN A 199 -1.20 18.96 12.10
CA GLN A 199 -0.46 20.22 12.18
C GLN A 199 0.91 20.07 11.53
N TYR A 200 1.21 20.96 10.59
CA TYR A 200 2.55 21.10 10.04
C TYR A 200 3.34 22.10 10.89
N PRO A 201 4.60 21.78 11.23
CA PRO A 201 5.48 22.78 11.82
C PRO A 201 5.68 23.91 10.81
N GLU A 202 5.62 25.14 11.29
CA GLU A 202 6.24 26.26 10.58
C GLU A 202 7.52 26.70 11.32
N SER A 203 8.18 27.74 10.80
CA SER A 203 9.40 28.30 11.38
C SER A 203 9.30 28.43 12.91
N THR A 204 10.44 28.43 13.60
CA THR A 204 10.54 28.43 15.08
C THR A 204 9.79 29.59 15.79
N GLU A 205 9.23 30.53 15.05
CA GLU A 205 8.51 31.71 15.54
C GLU A 205 7.01 31.76 15.14
N SER A 206 6.50 30.80 14.35
CA SER A 206 5.09 30.77 13.94
C SER A 206 4.32 29.59 14.53
N ASP A 207 3.03 29.82 14.79
CA ASP A 207 2.10 28.78 15.25
C ASP A 207 2.00 27.66 14.20
N PRO A 208 1.88 26.37 14.62
CA PRO A 208 1.67 25.27 13.69
C PRO A 208 0.46 25.51 12.80
N VAL A 209 0.63 25.29 11.49
CA VAL A 209 -0.44 25.49 10.50
C VAL A 209 -1.17 24.18 10.30
N GLU A 210 -2.50 24.26 10.28
CA GLU A 210 -3.35 23.12 9.97
C GLU A 210 -3.14 22.66 8.53
N GLY A 211 -3.12 21.35 8.32
CA GLY A 211 -3.18 20.77 6.99
C GLY A 211 -3.61 19.31 7.01
N TYR A 212 -3.44 18.63 5.89
CA TYR A 212 -4.01 17.30 5.67
C TYR A 212 -2.98 16.28 5.20
N VAL A 213 -3.14 15.05 5.67
CA VAL A 213 -2.46 13.85 5.16
C VAL A 213 -3.51 12.84 4.73
N GLY A 214 -3.46 12.42 3.48
CA GLY A 214 -4.31 11.37 2.94
C GLY A 214 -3.61 10.02 2.98
N MET A 215 -4.36 8.95 3.23
CA MET A 215 -3.88 7.58 3.03
C MET A 215 -4.93 6.79 2.27
N VAL A 216 -4.57 6.34 1.07
CA VAL A 216 -5.41 5.48 0.21
C VAL A 216 -4.96 4.04 0.40
N THR A 217 -5.89 3.18 0.82
CA THR A 217 -5.66 1.75 1.06
C THR A 217 -6.16 0.96 -0.15
N VAL A 218 -5.28 0.31 -0.91
CA VAL A 218 -5.64 -0.35 -2.18
C VAL A 218 -5.53 -1.86 -2.03
N GLY A 219 -6.66 -2.55 -2.25
CA GLY A 219 -6.69 -4.01 -2.30
C GLY A 219 -6.41 -4.49 -3.71
N LEU A 220 -5.44 -5.38 -3.89
CA LEU A 220 -5.00 -5.88 -5.18
C LEU A 220 -5.03 -7.40 -5.20
N ASN A 221 -5.57 -8.00 -6.27
CA ASN A 221 -5.42 -9.42 -6.56
C ASN A 221 -5.95 -10.39 -5.47
N SER A 222 -6.29 -11.62 -5.85
CA SER A 222 -6.82 -12.66 -4.94
C SER A 222 -8.07 -12.24 -4.15
N ILE A 223 -7.95 -11.69 -2.93
CA ILE A 223 -9.11 -11.27 -2.10
C ILE A 223 -9.36 -9.75 -2.19
N ALA A 224 -8.33 -8.93 -2.48
CA ALA A 224 -8.43 -7.46 -2.57
C ALA A 224 -9.20 -6.80 -1.39
N SER A 225 -9.11 -7.36 -0.19
CA SER A 225 -9.86 -6.88 0.98
C SER A 225 -9.34 -5.53 1.47
N VAL A 226 -10.23 -4.65 1.92
CA VAL A 226 -9.86 -3.40 2.63
C VAL A 226 -10.74 -3.34 3.86
N ASN A 227 -10.16 -3.59 5.04
CA ASN A 227 -10.93 -3.71 6.28
C ASN A 227 -10.53 -2.62 7.27
N TYR A 228 -11.43 -1.67 7.55
CA TYR A 228 -11.19 -0.66 8.59
C TYR A 228 -11.71 -1.16 9.93
N LEU A 229 -11.08 -0.73 11.02
CA LEU A 229 -11.62 -0.92 12.36
C LEU A 229 -12.88 -0.09 12.54
N ASN A 230 -13.83 -0.56 13.34
CA ASN A 230 -15.13 0.10 13.55
C ASN A 230 -15.02 1.58 13.91
N LYS A 231 -13.98 1.97 14.66
CA LYS A 231 -13.68 3.37 15.01
C LYS A 231 -13.56 4.30 13.78
N PHE A 232 -13.08 3.76 12.66
CA PHE A 232 -12.76 4.52 11.44
C PHE A 232 -13.72 4.24 10.29
N ARG A 233 -14.80 3.49 10.53
CA ARG A 233 -15.84 3.19 9.53
C ARG A 233 -17.01 4.15 9.70
N ASN A 234 -17.62 4.56 8.59
CA ASN A 234 -18.87 5.35 8.58
C ASN A 234 -18.85 6.52 9.59
N LEU A 235 -17.84 7.38 9.49
CA LEU A 235 -17.64 8.47 10.43
C LEU A 235 -18.87 9.39 10.48
N ASN A 236 -19.34 9.67 11.69
CA ASN A 236 -20.40 10.65 11.95
C ASN A 236 -19.82 12.00 12.42
N GLY A 237 -18.52 12.19 12.28
CA GLY A 237 -17.75 13.36 12.70
C GLY A 237 -16.26 13.05 12.80
N PRO A 238 -15.40 14.07 13.05
CA PRO A 238 -13.98 13.86 13.25
C PRO A 238 -13.70 12.90 14.42
N VAL A 239 -12.71 12.03 14.27
CA VAL A 239 -12.29 11.08 15.29
C VAL A 239 -10.81 11.25 15.56
N THR A 240 -10.42 11.42 16.82
CA THR A 240 -9.00 11.51 17.19
C THR A 240 -8.26 10.21 16.84
N VAL A 241 -7.10 10.36 16.20
CA VAL A 241 -6.21 9.26 15.84
C VAL A 241 -4.79 9.56 16.30
N LYS A 242 -4.13 8.59 16.93
CA LYS A 242 -2.72 8.71 17.32
C LYS A 242 -1.80 8.25 16.20
N LYS A 243 -0.60 8.81 16.13
CA LYS A 243 0.43 8.31 15.22
C LYS A 243 0.75 6.85 15.55
N GLY A 244 0.80 6.00 14.52
CA GLY A 244 0.97 4.56 14.70
C GLY A 244 -0.27 3.81 15.21
N GLU A 245 -1.42 4.45 15.36
CA GLU A 245 -2.66 3.76 15.72
C GLU A 245 -3.14 2.86 14.57
N ARG A 246 -3.55 1.63 14.86
CA ARG A 246 -4.10 0.69 13.86
C ARG A 246 -5.35 1.28 13.24
N ILE A 247 -5.38 1.39 11.92
CA ILE A 247 -6.58 1.81 11.18
C ILE A 247 -7.33 0.59 10.64
N GLY A 248 -6.61 -0.40 10.13
CA GLY A 248 -7.22 -1.55 9.46
C GLY A 248 -6.22 -2.61 9.00
N ASN A 249 -6.69 -3.55 8.19
CA ASN A 249 -5.85 -4.60 7.61
C ASN A 249 -6.28 -5.00 6.19
N PHE A 250 -5.35 -5.69 5.51
CA PHE A 250 -5.58 -6.46 4.30
C PHE A 250 -5.51 -7.95 4.66
N LYS A 251 -6.57 -8.72 4.36
CA LYS A 251 -6.54 -10.18 4.27
C LYS A 251 -5.76 -10.62 3.01
N TYR A 252 -5.55 -11.93 2.87
CA TYR A 252 -4.65 -12.51 1.86
C TYR A 252 -4.84 -11.95 0.44
N GLY A 253 -3.79 -11.36 -0.12
CA GLY A 253 -3.78 -10.76 -1.44
C GLY A 253 -2.66 -9.74 -1.57
N GLY A 254 -2.55 -9.14 -2.75
CA GLY A 254 -1.71 -7.96 -2.92
C GLY A 254 -2.32 -6.75 -2.22
N SER A 255 -1.48 -5.86 -1.71
CA SER A 255 -1.95 -4.62 -1.11
C SER A 255 -0.87 -3.55 -1.13
N LEU A 256 -1.32 -2.30 -1.12
CA LEU A 256 -0.44 -1.16 -0.94
C LEU A 256 -1.22 -0.01 -0.28
N ASN A 257 -0.47 0.87 0.37
CA ASN A 257 -0.95 2.17 0.81
C ASN A 257 -0.33 3.25 -0.06
N ILE A 258 -1.10 4.29 -0.40
CA ILE A 258 -0.60 5.51 -1.03
C ILE A 258 -0.80 6.63 -0.04
N LEU A 259 0.30 7.19 0.47
CA LEU A 259 0.25 8.41 1.26
C LEU A 259 0.16 9.62 0.34
N LEU A 260 -0.66 10.60 0.69
CA LEU A 260 -0.83 11.87 -0.02
C LEU A 260 -0.50 13.03 0.92
N PHE A 261 0.37 13.91 0.49
CA PHE A 261 0.80 15.11 1.21
C PHE A 261 0.46 16.34 0.39
N GLU A 262 0.16 17.45 1.07
CA GLU A 262 -0.08 18.74 0.42
C GLU A 262 1.22 19.28 -0.23
N GLU A 263 1.07 20.24 -1.14
CA GLU A 263 2.18 20.87 -1.85
C GLU A 263 3.29 21.33 -0.89
N ASN A 264 4.54 21.00 -1.21
CA ASN A 264 5.73 21.38 -0.45
C ASN A 264 5.80 20.87 1.01
N ARG A 265 4.93 19.93 1.42
CA ARG A 265 4.91 19.39 2.80
C ARG A 265 5.71 18.09 3.00
N PHE A 266 6.06 17.37 1.93
CA PHE A 266 6.86 16.14 2.01
C PHE A 266 7.83 16.01 0.82
N PRO A 267 8.92 16.77 0.78
CA PRO A 267 9.78 16.86 -0.41
C PRO A 267 10.62 15.60 -0.67
N ALA A 268 11.04 14.89 0.39
CA ALA A 268 11.89 13.71 0.29
C ALA A 268 11.86 12.88 1.58
N LEU A 269 12.27 11.61 1.49
CA LEU A 269 12.52 10.78 2.67
C LEU A 269 13.75 11.30 3.44
N GLN A 270 13.60 11.53 4.74
CA GLN A 270 14.70 11.88 5.64
C GLN A 270 14.98 10.69 6.55
N MET A 271 16.23 10.23 6.57
CA MET A 271 16.65 9.04 7.33
C MET A 271 17.74 9.41 8.33
N LEU A 272 17.64 8.86 9.54
CA LEU A 272 18.71 8.96 10.52
C LEU A 272 19.84 7.98 10.18
N GLN A 273 21.06 8.35 10.55
CA GLN A 273 22.22 7.49 10.39
C GLN A 273 22.00 6.16 11.15
N GLY A 274 22.18 5.03 10.45
CA GLY A 274 21.99 3.69 11.01
C GLY A 274 20.59 3.08 10.80
N GLN A 275 19.61 3.81 10.24
CA GLN A 275 18.32 3.23 9.85
C GLN A 275 18.45 2.33 8.60
N ARG A 276 17.60 1.30 8.53
CA ARG A 276 17.58 0.34 7.41
C ARG A 276 16.96 1.01 6.18
N ILE A 277 17.70 1.07 5.08
CA ILE A 277 17.22 1.54 3.76
C ILE A 277 17.00 0.41 2.74
N GLY A 278 17.38 -0.81 3.09
CA GLY A 278 17.26 -1.98 2.24
C GLY A 278 17.84 -3.23 2.91
N THR A 279 17.70 -4.37 2.23
CA THR A 279 18.33 -5.64 2.62
C THR A 279 19.05 -6.19 1.39
N LEU A 280 20.26 -6.72 1.56
CA LEU A 280 20.96 -7.42 0.50
C LEU A 280 20.29 -8.79 0.30
N GLU A 281 19.87 -9.08 -0.93
CA GLU A 281 19.11 -10.27 -1.27
C GLU A 281 20.02 -11.40 -1.80
N GLN A 282 19.59 -12.65 -1.65
CA GLN A 282 20.29 -13.79 -2.24
C GLN A 282 20.15 -13.76 -3.76
N VAL A 283 21.23 -13.98 -4.50
CA VAL A 283 21.22 -13.90 -5.98
C VAL A 283 20.20 -14.87 -6.58
N GLU A 284 20.00 -16.05 -6.03
CA GLU A 284 19.03 -17.03 -6.52
C GLU A 284 17.59 -16.61 -6.25
N ARG A 285 17.33 -16.01 -5.08
CA ARG A 285 16.02 -15.44 -4.74
C ARG A 285 15.75 -14.19 -5.56
N THR A 286 16.77 -13.37 -5.79
CA THR A 286 16.75 -12.27 -6.72
C THR A 286 16.41 -12.81 -8.11
N ASN A 287 17.17 -13.74 -8.68
CA ASN A 287 16.92 -14.25 -10.02
C ASN A 287 15.56 -14.95 -10.16
N GLY A 288 15.06 -15.62 -9.11
CA GLY A 288 13.73 -16.24 -9.09
C GLY A 288 12.58 -15.26 -8.89
N LEU A 289 12.88 -14.09 -8.30
CA LEU A 289 12.01 -12.93 -8.20
C LEU A 289 12.37 -11.84 -9.22
N PHE A 290 13.28 -12.00 -10.19
CA PHE A 290 13.76 -10.89 -11.02
C PHE A 290 14.16 -11.37 -12.43
N THR A 291 13.26 -12.09 -13.11
CA THR A 291 13.60 -12.91 -14.29
C THR A 291 13.67 -12.16 -15.63
N GLY A 292 13.32 -10.88 -15.69
CA GLY A 292 13.15 -10.14 -16.95
C GLY A 292 14.35 -9.28 -17.37
N SER A 293 15.12 -9.71 -18.38
CA SER A 293 16.06 -8.84 -19.10
C SER A 293 15.32 -7.83 -19.99
N TYR A 294 15.60 -6.53 -19.86
CA TYR A 294 14.89 -5.47 -20.58
C TYR A 294 15.37 -5.32 -22.04
N HIS A 295 14.47 -5.53 -22.98
CA HIS A 295 14.52 -4.94 -24.33
C HIS A 295 13.14 -4.34 -24.65
N THR A 296 12.76 -3.21 -24.04
CA THR A 296 11.65 -2.44 -24.60
C THR A 296 12.12 -1.69 -25.83
N GLN A 297 11.77 -2.20 -27.01
CA GLN A 297 11.65 -1.32 -28.17
C GLN A 297 10.55 -0.31 -27.87
N SER A 298 10.87 0.99 -28.00
CA SER A 298 9.87 2.06 -27.90
C SER A 298 8.71 1.70 -28.83
N ARG A 299 7.49 1.59 -28.30
CA ARG A 299 6.31 1.44 -29.15
C ARG A 299 6.17 2.71 -29.99
N ARG A 300 6.67 2.66 -31.23
CA ARG A 300 6.32 3.65 -32.26
C ARG A 300 4.80 3.73 -32.30
N ARG A 301 4.26 4.93 -32.08
CA ARG A 301 2.84 5.25 -32.26
C ARG A 301 2.38 4.67 -33.59
N ARG A 302 1.54 3.63 -33.55
CA ARG A 302 0.78 3.24 -34.75
C ARG A 302 -0.28 4.31 -34.96
N PRO A 303 -0.39 4.90 -36.15
CA PRO A 303 -1.50 5.80 -36.43
C PRO A 303 -2.79 5.00 -36.34
N LEU A 304 -3.74 5.50 -35.56
CA LEU A 304 -5.13 5.10 -35.69
C LEU A 304 -5.55 5.49 -37.11
N ALA A 305 -5.96 4.50 -37.90
CA ALA A 305 -6.49 4.70 -39.23
C ALA A 305 -7.87 4.05 -39.30
N PRO A 306 -8.69 4.53 -40.24
CA PRO A 306 -9.37 5.81 -40.26
C PRO A 306 -10.64 5.82 -39.39
#